data_AF-A0AAW6AJC1-F1
#
_entry.id   AF-A0AAW6AJC1-F1
#
_cell.length_a   1.000
_cell.length_b   1.000
_cell.length_c   1.000
_cell.angle_alpha   90.00
_cell.angle_beta   90.00
_cell.angle_gamma   90.00
#
_symmetry.space_group_name_H-M   'P 1'
#
loop_
_entity.id
_entity.type
_entity.pdbx_description
1 polymer ?
#
loop_
_entity_poly.entity_id
_entity_poly.type
_entity_poly.pdbx_seq_one_letter_code
_entity_poly.pdbx_strand_id
1 'polypeptide(L)'
;MKQIELIGPPLYQWDTGRCVRVSVRGATEAHFAIAGSARALVTPVVGGEAPVPSLLLTAGADIAAWASDGRDTQARAVLRVRPRAKPDGYIYTDDEVKTWADIEDWVREQLKSAGEPGTKWYVGGGAPATGGRVGDLYLDSETGTYYRYGEIGDTNG
;
A
#
# COMPACT_ATOMS: atom_id res chain seq x y z
N MET A 1 -17.68 -26.56 13.33
CA MET A 1 -16.46 -26.58 12.48
C MET A 1 -15.83 -25.20 12.53
N LYS A 2 -14.51 -25.08 12.63
CA LYS A 2 -13.85 -23.77 12.52
C LYS A 2 -13.81 -23.40 11.04
N GLN A 3 -14.19 -22.16 10.75
CA GLN A 3 -14.29 -21.65 9.38
C GLN A 3 -12.97 -21.08 8.86
N ILE A 4 -12.06 -20.71 9.77
CA ILE A 4 -10.71 -20.25 9.48
C ILE A 4 -9.76 -21.05 10.36
N GLU A 5 -8.80 -21.74 9.75
CA GLU A 5 -7.85 -22.63 10.45
C GLU A 5 -6.43 -22.41 9.96
N LEU A 6 -5.44 -22.38 10.87
CA LEU A 6 -4.04 -22.31 10.49
C LEU A 6 -3.61 -23.60 9.78
N ILE A 7 -2.88 -23.45 8.67
CA ILE A 7 -2.28 -24.59 7.97
C ILE A 7 -0.92 -24.91 8.60
N GLY A 8 -0.76 -26.17 8.99
CA GLY A 8 0.51 -26.71 9.49
C GLY A 8 0.73 -26.51 11.00
N PRO A 9 1.98 -26.35 11.46
CA PRO A 9 2.33 -26.32 12.88
C PRO A 9 1.79 -25.08 13.59
N PRO A 10 1.89 -24.98 14.94
CA PRO A 10 1.59 -23.75 15.65
C PRO A 10 2.32 -22.53 15.05
N LEU A 11 1.70 -21.35 15.20
CA LEU A 11 2.21 -20.10 14.66
C LEU A 11 3.21 -19.48 15.63
N TYR A 12 4.43 -19.23 15.18
CA TYR A 12 5.47 -18.56 15.97
C TYR A 12 5.75 -17.15 15.44
N GLN A 13 6.23 -16.29 16.35
CA GLN A 13 6.80 -15.01 15.98
C GLN A 13 7.96 -15.24 15.00
N TRP A 14 8.08 -14.36 14.00
CA TRP A 14 9.08 -14.46 12.93
C TRP A 14 8.91 -15.65 11.98
N ASP A 15 7.78 -16.35 11.99
CA ASP A 15 7.49 -17.30 10.91
C ASP A 15 7.23 -16.56 9.59
N THR A 16 7.50 -17.22 8.46
CA THR A 16 7.26 -16.72 7.10
C THR A 16 6.43 -17.73 6.31
N GLY A 17 5.75 -17.28 5.25
CA GLY A 17 5.00 -18.14 4.34
C GLY A 17 3.86 -18.93 5.00
N ARG A 18 3.31 -18.41 6.10
CA ARG A 18 2.23 -19.07 6.84
C ARG A 18 0.90 -18.78 6.15
N CYS A 19 0.03 -19.78 6.05
CA CYS A 19 -1.30 -19.64 5.45
C CYS A 19 -2.39 -20.12 6.40
N VAL A 20 -3.59 -19.55 6.26
CA VAL A 20 -4.82 -20.09 6.85
C VAL A 20 -5.69 -20.68 5.75
N ARG A 21 -6.40 -21.75 6.10
CA ARG A 21 -7.49 -22.31 5.31
C ARG A 21 -8.78 -21.59 5.69
N VAL A 22 -9.47 -21.08 4.68
CA VAL A 22 -10.77 -20.42 4.78
C VAL A 22 -11.81 -21.33 4.13
N SER A 23 -12.61 -21.98 4.97
CA SER A 23 -13.66 -22.93 4.56
C SER A 23 -15.02 -22.26 4.35
N VAL A 24 -15.06 -20.93 4.32
CA VAL A 24 -16.28 -20.13 4.14
C VAL A 24 -16.60 -20.04 2.65
N ARG A 25 -17.79 -20.47 2.24
CA ARG A 25 -18.25 -20.29 0.86
C ARG A 25 -18.44 -18.79 0.55
N GLY A 26 -17.87 -18.35 -0.56
CA GLY A 26 -18.01 -16.96 -1.04
C GLY A 26 -17.01 -15.97 -0.45
N ALA A 27 -16.14 -16.41 0.48
CA ALA A 27 -15.07 -15.55 0.95
C ALA A 27 -14.01 -15.36 -0.14
N THR A 28 -13.79 -14.12 -0.53
CA THR A 28 -12.78 -13.71 -1.52
C THR A 28 -11.57 -13.07 -0.87
N GLU A 29 -11.72 -12.60 0.37
CA GLU A 29 -10.70 -11.83 1.09
C GLU A 29 -10.59 -12.31 2.54
N ALA A 30 -9.38 -12.22 3.10
CA ALA A 30 -9.11 -12.44 4.51
C ALA A 30 -8.42 -11.22 5.11
N HIS A 31 -9.01 -10.69 6.17
CA HIS A 31 -8.51 -9.51 6.86
C HIS A 31 -7.77 -9.96 8.13
N PHE A 32 -6.61 -9.39 8.42
CA PHE A 32 -5.79 -9.72 9.58
C PHE A 32 -5.42 -8.47 10.37
N ALA A 33 -5.56 -8.51 11.69
CA ALA A 33 -5.14 -7.43 12.57
C ALA A 33 -4.65 -7.96 13.92
N ILE A 34 -3.78 -7.21 14.59
CA ILE A 34 -3.41 -7.46 15.98
C ILE A 34 -4.22 -6.54 16.90
N ALA A 35 -4.28 -6.90 18.19
CA ALA A 35 -4.95 -6.07 19.20
C ALA A 35 -4.31 -4.67 19.24
N GLY A 36 -5.15 -3.64 19.18
CA GLY A 36 -4.71 -2.23 19.15
C GLY A 36 -4.42 -1.67 17.77
N SER A 37 -4.44 -2.47 16.70
CA SER A 37 -4.37 -1.95 15.34
C SER A 37 -5.66 -1.25 14.94
N ALA A 38 -5.55 -0.03 14.44
CA ALA A 38 -6.68 0.73 13.88
C ALA A 38 -7.14 0.21 12.51
N ARG A 39 -6.31 -0.59 11.81
CA ARG A 39 -6.56 -1.10 10.46
C ARG A 39 -6.16 -2.56 10.35
N ALA A 40 -6.85 -3.30 9.47
CA ALA A 40 -6.54 -4.69 9.14
C ALA A 40 -5.81 -4.76 7.78
N LEU A 41 -4.88 -5.71 7.66
CA LEU A 41 -4.25 -6.07 6.40
C LEU A 41 -5.14 -7.06 5.65
N VAL A 42 -5.40 -6.80 4.37
CA VAL A 42 -6.26 -7.63 3.53
C VAL A 42 -5.39 -8.49 2.63
N THR A 43 -5.72 -9.77 2.52
CA THR A 43 -5.13 -10.68 1.54
C THR A 43 -6.24 -11.38 0.74
N PRO A 44 -6.02 -11.68 -0.54
CA PRO A 44 -6.97 -12.50 -1.30
C PRO A 44 -7.03 -13.94 -0.79
N VAL A 45 -8.22 -14.53 -0.82
CA VAL A 45 -8.43 -15.96 -0.60
C VAL A 45 -8.41 -16.65 -1.95
N VAL A 46 -7.35 -17.44 -2.22
CA VAL A 46 -7.19 -18.17 -3.48
C VAL A 46 -7.25 -19.66 -3.18
N GLY A 47 -8.16 -20.38 -3.83
CA GLY A 47 -8.34 -21.82 -3.60
C GLY A 47 -8.78 -22.18 -2.16
N GLY A 48 -9.36 -21.23 -1.42
CA GLY A 48 -9.72 -21.41 -0.01
C GLY A 48 -8.54 -21.26 0.95
N GLU A 49 -7.42 -20.70 0.50
CA GLU A 49 -6.25 -20.41 1.33
C GLU A 49 -5.91 -18.92 1.27
N ALA A 50 -5.47 -18.37 2.39
CA ALA A 50 -5.09 -16.97 2.53
C ALA A 50 -3.73 -16.88 3.24
N PRO A 51 -2.74 -16.17 2.66
CA PRO A 51 -1.46 -16.01 3.30
C PRO A 51 -1.57 -15.05 4.49
N VAL A 52 -1.03 -15.46 5.64
CA VAL A 52 -0.94 -14.64 6.85
C VAL A 52 0.21 -13.65 6.64
N PRO A 53 -0.03 -12.33 6.75
CA PRO A 53 1.03 -11.35 6.59
C PRO A 53 2.13 -11.53 7.64
N SER A 54 3.34 -11.88 7.18
CA SER A 54 4.51 -12.09 8.05
C SER A 54 4.84 -10.84 8.88
N LEU A 55 4.48 -9.65 8.40
CA LEU A 55 4.61 -8.38 9.12
C LEU A 55 3.91 -8.41 10.48
N LEU A 56 2.71 -8.98 10.58
CA LEU A 56 1.98 -9.07 11.85
C LEU A 56 2.64 -10.06 12.82
N LEU A 57 3.37 -11.05 12.30
CA LEU A 57 4.11 -12.02 13.11
C LEU A 57 5.37 -11.42 13.75
N THR A 58 5.78 -10.22 13.38
CA THR A 58 6.89 -9.51 14.04
C THR A 58 6.49 -8.96 15.41
N ALA A 59 5.21 -8.61 15.59
CA ALA A 59 4.70 -8.01 16.82
C ALA A 59 4.63 -9.00 17.99
N GLY A 60 4.59 -10.31 17.71
CA GLY A 60 4.47 -11.35 18.75
C GLY A 60 3.11 -11.33 19.48
N ALA A 61 2.11 -10.68 18.90
CA ALA A 61 0.75 -10.60 19.42
C ALA A 61 -0.19 -11.55 18.67
N ASP A 62 -1.31 -11.92 19.30
CA ASP A 62 -2.36 -12.69 18.64
C ASP A 62 -2.96 -11.93 17.46
N ILE A 63 -3.22 -12.66 16.39
CA ILE A 63 -3.78 -12.10 15.15
C ILE A 63 -5.26 -12.48 15.07
N ALA A 64 -6.13 -11.48 15.02
CA ALA A 64 -7.51 -11.67 14.61
C ALA A 64 -7.56 -11.80 13.09
N ALA A 65 -8.23 -12.85 12.61
CA ALA A 65 -8.46 -13.13 11.20
C ALA A 65 -9.96 -13.11 10.92
N TRP A 66 -10.36 -12.45 9.83
CA TRP A 66 -11.73 -12.41 9.36
C TRP A 66 -11.79 -12.86 7.91
N ALA A 67 -12.82 -13.63 7.54
CA ALA A 67 -13.12 -13.95 6.16
C ALA A 67 -14.24 -13.04 5.67
N SER A 68 -14.06 -12.45 4.49
CA SER A 68 -14.94 -11.44 3.90
C SER A 68 -15.20 -11.75 2.43
N ASP A 69 -16.36 -11.35 1.92
CA ASP A 69 -16.69 -11.31 0.49
C ASP A 69 -16.46 -9.92 -0.13
N GLY A 70 -15.76 -9.04 0.60
CA GLY A 70 -15.51 -7.64 0.26
C GLY A 70 -16.61 -6.68 0.73
N ARG A 71 -17.73 -7.19 1.25
CA ARG A 71 -18.83 -6.37 1.81
C ARG A 71 -19.10 -6.71 3.25
N ASP A 72 -19.26 -8.00 3.53
CA ASP A 72 -19.66 -8.50 4.84
C ASP A 72 -18.64 -9.47 5.41
N THR A 73 -18.46 -9.40 6.73
CA THR A 73 -17.63 -10.36 7.46
C THR A 73 -18.42 -11.63 7.69
N GLN A 74 -17.95 -12.73 7.10
CA GLN A 74 -18.64 -14.02 7.09
C GLN A 74 -18.14 -14.95 8.21
N ALA A 75 -16.88 -14.81 8.63
CA ALA A 75 -16.31 -15.59 9.73
C ALA A 75 -15.20 -14.83 10.46
N ARG A 76 -14.91 -15.26 11.70
CA ARG A 76 -13.80 -14.74 12.52
C ARG A 76 -13.07 -15.85 13.24
N ALA A 77 -11.75 -15.75 13.32
CA ALA A 77 -10.89 -16.56 14.16
C ALA A 77 -9.79 -15.72 14.82
N VAL A 78 -9.17 -16.28 15.85
CA VAL A 78 -7.97 -15.71 16.49
C VAL A 78 -6.84 -16.73 16.36
N LEU A 79 -5.74 -16.30 15.75
CA LEU A 79 -4.51 -17.06 15.59
C LEU A 79 -3.58 -16.72 16.76
N ARG A 80 -3.33 -17.71 17.61
CA ARG A 80 -2.43 -17.57 18.76
C ARG A 80 -0.99 -17.58 18.26
N VAL A 81 -0.28 -16.47 18.41
CA VAL A 81 1.13 -16.35 18.02
C VAL A 81 1.99 -16.64 19.24
N ARG A 82 2.92 -17.59 19.13
CA ARG A 82 3.87 -17.90 20.19
C ARG A 82 5.11 -17.02 20.06
N PRO A 83 5.52 -16.28 21.10
CA PRO A 83 6.74 -15.48 21.05
C PRO A 83 7.97 -16.37 20.82
N ARG A 84 8.90 -15.91 19.99
CA ARG A 84 10.15 -16.61 19.65
C ARG A 84 11.27 -15.57 19.54
N ALA A 85 12.48 -15.93 19.97
CA ALA A 85 13.66 -15.09 19.74
C ALA A 85 13.82 -14.85 18.23
N LYS A 86 14.17 -13.62 17.85
CA LYS A 86 14.42 -13.28 16.45
C LYS A 86 15.57 -14.15 15.94
N PRO A 87 15.37 -14.97 14.89
CA PRO A 87 16.45 -15.76 14.32
C PRO A 87 17.52 -14.86 13.71
N ASP A 88 18.80 -15.19 13.96
CA ASP A 88 19.91 -14.60 13.23
C ASP A 88 19.80 -15.01 11.75
N GLY A 89 19.55 -14.04 10.88
CA GLY A 89 19.29 -14.29 9.45
C GLY A 89 17.82 -14.18 9.00
N TYR A 90 16.91 -13.67 9.84
CA TYR A 90 15.56 -13.32 9.38
C TYR A 90 15.62 -12.24 8.28
N ILE A 91 15.35 -12.65 7.04
CA ILE A 91 15.14 -11.77 5.88
C ILE A 91 13.66 -11.83 5.52
N TYR A 92 13.00 -10.67 5.60
CA TYR A 92 11.67 -10.49 5.04
C TYR A 92 11.81 -10.46 3.52
N THR A 93 11.51 -11.58 2.86
CA THR A 93 11.36 -11.62 1.40
C THR A 93 9.88 -11.41 1.09
N ASP A 94 9.56 -10.21 0.63
CA ASP A 94 8.24 -9.81 0.18
C ASP A 94 7.82 -10.68 -1.02
N ASP A 95 6.78 -11.49 -0.85
CA ASP A 95 5.90 -11.88 -1.94
C ASP A 95 4.62 -11.07 -1.70
N GLU A 96 4.40 -10.09 -2.59
CA GLU A 96 3.70 -8.82 -2.39
C GLU A 96 2.51 -8.83 -1.41
N VAL A 97 2.75 -8.35 -0.19
CA VAL A 97 1.74 -7.63 0.57
C VAL A 97 2.12 -6.16 0.49
N LYS A 98 1.61 -5.46 -0.53
CA LYS A 98 1.81 -4.01 -0.66
C LYS A 98 1.35 -3.32 0.62
N THR A 99 2.29 -2.76 1.36
CA THR A 99 1.94 -1.98 2.55
C THR A 99 1.31 -0.66 2.10
N TRP A 100 0.46 -0.08 2.94
CA TRP A 100 -0.16 1.22 2.64
C TRP A 100 0.88 2.33 2.42
N ALA A 101 2.07 2.21 3.03
CA ALA A 101 3.18 3.16 2.83
C ALA A 101 3.80 3.03 1.43
N ASP A 102 3.98 1.81 0.91
CA ASP A 102 4.50 1.60 -0.45
C ASP A 102 3.48 2.03 -1.52
N ILE A 103 2.17 1.88 -1.23
CA ILE A 103 1.08 2.40 -2.06
C ILE A 103 1.04 3.94 -2.00
N GLU A 104 1.20 4.54 -0.82
CA GLU A 104 1.24 6.00 -0.66
C GLU A 104 2.45 6.62 -1.34
N ASP A 105 3.62 5.99 -1.29
CA ASP A 105 4.82 6.48 -1.99
C ASP A 105 4.67 6.33 -3.51
N TRP A 106 4.09 5.22 -3.99
CA TRP A 106 3.76 5.04 -5.40
C TRP A 106 2.70 6.06 -5.90
N VAL A 107 1.63 6.30 -5.13
CA VAL A 107 0.60 7.32 -5.45
C VAL A 107 1.19 8.73 -5.39
N ARG A 108 2.07 9.03 -4.42
CA ARG A 108 2.80 10.31 -4.36
C ARG A 108 3.69 10.51 -5.59
N GLU A 109 4.38 9.47 -6.03
CA GLU A 109 5.28 9.55 -7.17
C GLU A 109 4.48 9.71 -8.49
N GLN A 110 3.34 9.03 -8.62
CA GLN A 110 2.39 9.23 -9.73
C GLN A 110 1.79 10.65 -9.75
N LEU A 111 1.42 11.20 -8.59
CA LEU A 111 0.86 12.56 -8.48
C LEU A 111 1.90 13.67 -8.68
N LYS A 112 3.18 13.43 -8.37
CA LYS A 112 4.28 14.36 -8.76
C LYS A 112 4.46 14.42 -10.28
N SER A 113 4.32 13.27 -10.94
CA SER A 113 4.39 13.10 -12.39
C SER A 113 3.17 13.69 -13.13
N ALA A 114 1.98 13.64 -12.49
CA ALA A 114 0.70 14.07 -13.05
C ALA A 114 0.18 15.39 -12.46
N GLY A 115 0.92 16.49 -12.63
CA GLY A 115 0.21 17.77 -12.71
C GLY A 115 -0.32 17.93 -14.12
N GLU A 116 -1.63 18.13 -14.25
CA GLU A 116 -2.30 18.44 -15.51
C GLU A 116 -1.70 19.71 -16.12
N PRO A 117 -1.61 19.83 -17.46
CA PRO A 117 -1.16 21.05 -18.12
C PRO A 117 -1.91 22.28 -17.60
N GLY A 118 -1.19 23.26 -17.03
CA GLY A 118 -1.77 24.47 -16.46
C GLY A 118 -2.11 24.46 -14.98
N THR A 119 -1.67 23.43 -14.26
CA THR A 119 -1.89 23.35 -12.81
C THR A 119 -0.64 23.68 -12.00
N LYS A 120 0.52 23.86 -12.64
CA LYS A 120 1.78 24.12 -11.94
C LYS A 120 2.24 25.56 -12.06
N TRP A 121 2.79 26.07 -10.96
CA TRP A 121 3.49 27.35 -10.89
C TRP A 121 4.99 27.10 -10.67
N TYR A 122 5.80 27.78 -11.45
CA TYR A 122 7.25 27.74 -11.41
C TYR A 122 7.80 29.11 -11.01
N VAL A 123 8.96 29.14 -10.36
CA VAL A 123 9.66 30.38 -9.96
C VAL A 123 11.15 30.23 -10.27
N GLY A 124 11.75 31.24 -10.88
CA GLY A 124 13.20 31.30 -11.12
C GLY A 124 13.65 32.68 -11.59
N GLY A 125 14.96 32.85 -11.79
CA GLY A 125 15.55 34.11 -12.27
C GLY A 125 15.59 34.17 -13.80
N GLY A 126 15.08 35.27 -14.37
CA GLY A 126 15.05 35.52 -15.81
C GLY A 126 13.84 34.90 -16.52
N ALA A 127 13.78 35.05 -17.85
CA ALA A 127 12.69 34.51 -18.65
C ALA A 127 12.71 32.96 -18.68
N PRO A 128 11.53 32.29 -18.65
CA PRO A 128 11.47 30.83 -18.60
C PRO A 128 12.05 30.16 -19.87
N ALA A 129 12.93 29.17 -19.68
CA ALA A 129 13.35 28.27 -20.77
C ALA A 129 12.33 27.15 -21.02
N THR A 130 12.38 26.51 -22.20
CA THR A 130 11.48 25.41 -22.60
C THR A 130 11.53 24.27 -21.58
N GLY A 131 10.41 24.01 -20.90
CA GLY A 131 10.38 23.01 -19.82
C GLY A 131 9.08 22.95 -19.02
N GLY A 132 8.26 24.00 -19.04
CA GLY A 132 6.88 23.94 -18.53
C GLY A 132 5.93 23.27 -19.53
N ARG A 133 4.84 22.68 -19.02
CA ARG A 133 3.78 22.16 -19.89
C ARG A 133 2.85 23.30 -20.28
N VAL A 134 2.17 23.15 -21.41
CA VAL A 134 1.19 24.12 -21.91
C VAL A 134 0.20 24.48 -20.80
N GLY A 135 0.00 25.78 -20.60
CA GLY A 135 -0.88 26.32 -19.59
C GLY A 135 -0.23 26.61 -18.25
N ASP A 136 0.95 26.03 -17.93
CA ASP A 136 1.62 26.26 -16.65
C ASP A 136 2.07 27.72 -16.51
N LEU A 137 2.22 28.17 -15.27
CA LEU A 137 2.60 29.55 -14.96
C LEU A 137 4.03 29.63 -14.44
N TYR A 138 4.76 30.67 -14.82
CA TYR A 138 6.12 30.95 -14.36
C TYR A 138 6.21 32.39 -13.85
N LEU A 139 6.85 32.58 -12.70
CA LEU A 139 7.17 33.90 -12.15
C LEU A 139 8.69 34.12 -12.21
N ASP A 140 9.10 35.18 -12.90
CA ASP A 140 10.47 35.68 -12.83
C ASP A 140 10.67 36.41 -11.50
N SER A 141 11.50 35.83 -10.63
CA SER A 141 11.78 36.35 -9.30
C SER A 141 12.69 37.59 -9.30
N GLU A 142 13.35 37.93 -10.42
CA GLU A 142 14.22 39.10 -10.53
C GLU A 142 13.45 40.35 -10.96
N THR A 143 12.47 40.18 -11.86
CA THR A 143 11.68 41.29 -12.40
C THR A 143 10.25 41.35 -11.86
N GLY A 144 9.74 40.25 -11.28
CA GLY A 144 8.34 40.11 -10.87
C GLY A 144 7.38 39.83 -12.03
N THR A 145 7.88 39.60 -13.24
CA THR A 145 7.07 39.33 -14.44
C THR A 145 6.56 37.90 -14.43
N TYR A 146 5.27 37.69 -14.74
CA TYR A 146 4.71 36.35 -14.89
C TYR A 146 4.53 35.97 -16.37
N TYR A 147 4.69 34.69 -16.66
CA TYR A 147 4.59 34.09 -17.99
C TYR A 147 3.68 32.86 -17.93
N ARG A 148 3.05 32.53 -19.05
CA ARG A 148 2.30 31.27 -19.23
C ARG A 148 2.96 30.46 -20.34
N TYR A 149 3.25 29.19 -20.08
CA TYR A 149 3.81 28.29 -21.09
C TYR A 149 2.76 28.01 -22.18
N GLY A 150 3.10 28.25 -23.45
CA GLY A 150 2.24 27.98 -24.63
C GLY A 150 2.59 26.67 -25.34
N GLU A 151 1.79 26.25 -26.32
CA GLU A 151 2.15 25.15 -27.23
C GLU A 151 3.42 25.52 -28.02
N ILE A 152 4.36 24.58 -28.15
CA ILE A 152 5.55 24.76 -29.00
C ILE A 152 5.07 24.80 -30.45
N GLY A 153 4.73 26.00 -30.93
CA GLY A 153 4.14 26.20 -32.25
C GLY A 153 3.61 27.61 -32.53
N ASP A 154 3.25 28.41 -31.52
CA ASP A 154 2.80 29.79 -31.77
C ASP A 154 3.99 30.76 -31.83
N THR A 155 4.82 30.61 -32.86
CA THR A 155 5.25 31.81 -33.57
C THR A 155 4.03 32.40 -34.23
N ASN A 156 3.55 33.56 -33.75
CA ASN A 156 3.22 34.73 -34.57
C ASN A 156 2.58 35.86 -33.75
N GLY A 157 3.15 37.06 -33.87
CA GLY A 157 2.50 38.35 -33.59
C GLY A 157 3.19 39.21 -32.57
#